data_AF-A0A918US51-F1
#
_entry.id   AF-A0A918US51-F1
#
_cell.length_a   1.000
_cell.length_b   1.000
_cell.length_c   1.000
_cell.angle_alpha   90.00
_cell.angle_beta   90.00
_cell.angle_gamma   90.00
#
_symmetry.space_group_name_H-M   'P 1'
#
loop_
_entity.id
_entity.type
_entity.pdbx_description
1 polymer ?
#
loop_
_entity_poly.entity_id
_entity_poly.type
_entity_poly.pdbx_seq_one_letter_code
_entity_poly.pdbx_strand_id
1 'polypeptide(L)'
;MNETRDILRYDASSVWLSDVHFEELLPYISEMEEEFLRVERIVGKELTPEAAYHYYDFYDLAQIIRNKLIAEVKDWPEKRVVPELNSIDTEAGWPMFRLCDILLQVVSVDRYNHGFLQKKIKDKTILKILKGLQRSFR
;
A
#
# COMPACT_ATOMS: atom_id res chain seq x y z
N MET A 1 -7.24 32.71 -3.29
CA MET A 1 -6.02 31.89 -3.18
C MET A 1 -6.28 30.63 -3.97
N ASN A 2 -5.65 30.49 -5.13
CA ASN A 2 -5.80 29.32 -6.00
C ASN A 2 -4.87 28.22 -5.48
N GLU A 3 -5.44 27.16 -4.94
CA GLU A 3 -4.71 25.92 -4.68
C GLU A 3 -4.46 25.24 -6.03
N THR A 4 -3.19 25.23 -6.42
CA THR A 4 -2.70 24.49 -7.57
C THR A 4 -2.88 23.00 -7.28
N ARG A 5 -4.00 22.44 -7.73
CA ARG A 5 -4.16 20.99 -7.87
C ARG A 5 -3.17 20.56 -8.95
N ASP A 6 -2.06 19.97 -8.55
CA ASP A 6 -1.12 19.32 -9.46
C ASP A 6 -1.82 18.11 -10.09
N ILE A 7 -2.44 18.37 -11.23
CA ILE A 7 -3.10 17.40 -12.09
C ILE A 7 -2.00 16.52 -12.70
N LEU A 8 -1.78 15.35 -12.12
CA LEU A 8 -0.92 14.31 -12.68
C LEU A 8 -1.59 13.74 -13.95
N ARG A 9 -1.24 14.31 -15.10
CA ARG A 9 -1.59 13.76 -16.43
C ARG A 9 -0.44 12.91 -16.94
N TYR A 10 -0.68 11.61 -17.12
CA TYR A 10 -0.04 10.89 -18.21
C TYR A 10 -1.00 9.90 -18.88
N ASP A 11 -0.75 9.74 -20.17
CA ASP A 11 -1.57 9.10 -21.19
C ASP A 11 -1.73 7.58 -20.98
N ALA A 12 -2.86 7.07 -21.49
CA ALA A 12 -3.47 5.74 -21.27
C ALA A 12 -4.08 5.50 -19.87
N SER A 13 -5.41 5.66 -19.79
CA SER A 13 -6.30 5.56 -18.61
C SER A 13 -6.19 6.72 -17.62
N SER A 14 -6.86 7.82 -17.94
CA SER A 14 -7.06 9.01 -17.09
C SER A 14 -7.97 8.70 -15.89
N VAL A 15 -7.48 7.89 -14.94
CA VAL A 15 -8.04 7.86 -13.58
C VAL A 15 -7.41 9.03 -12.85
N TRP A 16 -8.23 10.03 -12.55
CA TRP A 16 -7.81 11.22 -11.82
C TRP A 16 -7.52 10.79 -10.38
N LEU A 17 -6.25 10.66 -10.01
CA LEU A 17 -5.82 10.42 -8.62
C LEU A 17 -6.14 11.60 -7.67
N SER A 18 -6.80 12.66 -8.15
CA SER A 18 -6.98 13.93 -7.44
C SER A 18 -7.93 13.85 -6.24
N ASP A 19 -8.74 12.81 -6.16
CA ASP A 19 -9.76 12.66 -5.11
C ASP A 19 -9.35 11.60 -4.07
N VAL A 20 -8.17 10.99 -4.23
CA VAL A 20 -7.68 9.96 -3.30
C VAL A 20 -6.86 10.61 -2.19
N HIS A 21 -7.42 10.62 -0.98
CA HIS A 21 -6.74 11.09 0.22
C HIS A 21 -5.76 10.04 0.77
N PHE A 22 -4.66 9.79 0.04
CA PHE A 22 -3.61 8.84 0.45
C PHE A 22 -2.98 9.19 1.81
N GLU A 23 -3.01 10.47 2.20
CA GLU A 23 -2.60 10.97 3.51
C GLU A 23 -3.38 10.33 4.67
N GLU A 24 -4.64 9.91 4.44
CA GLU A 24 -5.45 9.21 5.44
C GLU A 24 -4.92 7.81 5.76
N LEU A 25 -4.01 7.29 4.95
CA LEU A 25 -3.39 5.99 5.19
C LEU A 25 -2.12 6.08 6.04
N LEU A 26 -1.54 7.27 6.19
CA LEU A 26 -0.29 7.47 6.93
C LEU A 26 -0.39 7.11 8.43
N PRO A 27 -1.53 7.33 9.13
CA PRO A 27 -1.66 6.88 10.52
C PRO A 27 -1.45 5.38 10.70
N TYR A 28 -1.76 4.56 9.68
CA TYR A 28 -1.59 3.11 9.74
C TYR A 28 -0.12 2.65 9.70
N ILE A 29 0.83 3.55 9.43
CA ILE A 29 2.26 3.24 9.54
C ILE A 29 2.59 2.78 10.96
N SER A 30 2.14 3.54 11.97
CA SER A 30 2.42 3.22 13.37
C SER A 30 1.73 1.94 13.82
N GLU A 31 0.48 1.73 13.41
CA GLU A 31 -0.26 0.48 13.70
C GLU A 31 0.47 -0.76 13.13
N MET A 32 0.98 -0.67 11.89
CA MET A 32 1.77 -1.74 11.29
C MET A 32 3.07 -1.99 12.05
N GLU A 33 3.82 -0.93 12.37
CA GLU A 33 5.09 -1.04 13.10
C GLU A 33 4.92 -1.65 14.49
N GLU A 34 3.88 -1.27 15.22
CA GLU A 34 3.58 -1.82 16.54
C GLU A 34 3.27 -3.32 16.47
N GLU A 35 2.48 -3.76 15.51
CA GLU A 35 2.15 -5.18 15.32
C GLU A 35 3.38 -5.99 14.90
N PHE A 36 4.21 -5.46 13.99
CA PHE A 36 5.49 -6.07 13.61
C PHE A 36 6.38 -6.26 14.84
N LEU A 37 6.59 -5.19 15.60
CA LEU A 37 7.43 -5.20 16.79
C LEU A 37 6.88 -6.14 17.88
N ARG A 38 5.56 -6.18 18.09
CA ARG A 38 4.91 -7.03 19.08
C ARG A 38 5.22 -8.51 18.81
N VAL A 39 5.01 -8.95 17.57
CA VAL A 39 5.19 -10.36 17.18
C VAL A 39 6.68 -10.72 17.12
N GLU A 40 7.53 -9.87 16.55
CA GLU A 40 8.98 -10.12 16.48
C GLU A 40 9.61 -10.20 17.88
N ARG A 41 9.12 -9.42 18.86
CA ARG A 41 9.53 -9.54 20.26
C ARG A 41 9.12 -10.87 20.91
N ILE A 42 7.92 -11.37 20.59
CA ILE A 42 7.44 -12.65 21.13
C ILE A 42 8.25 -13.81 20.54
N VAL A 43 8.55 -13.75 19.24
CA VAL A 43 9.25 -14.84 18.52
C VAL A 43 10.77 -14.75 18.67
N GLY A 44 11.30 -13.59 19.05
CA GLY A 44 12.73 -13.35 19.30
C GLY A 44 13.58 -13.24 18.03
N LYS A 45 12.95 -13.15 16.86
CA LYS A 45 13.60 -12.99 15.54
C LYS A 45 12.61 -12.41 14.53
N GLU A 46 13.13 -11.88 13.43
CA GLU A 46 12.31 -11.53 12.27
C GLU A 46 11.65 -12.80 11.68
N LEU A 47 10.38 -12.68 11.29
CA LEU A 47 9.61 -13.77 10.74
C LEU A 47 9.96 -14.02 9.26
N THR A 48 10.05 -15.29 8.87
CA THR A 48 10.03 -15.65 7.45
C THR A 48 8.65 -15.33 6.85
N PRO A 49 8.53 -15.16 5.52
CA PRO A 49 7.24 -14.91 4.88
C PRO A 49 6.16 -15.94 5.23
N GLU A 50 6.54 -17.21 5.37
CA GLU A 50 5.63 -18.30 5.76
C GLU A 50 5.16 -18.14 7.20
N ALA A 51 6.05 -17.76 8.13
CA ALA A 51 5.68 -17.51 9.51
C ALA A 51 4.83 -16.23 9.64
N ALA A 52 5.19 -15.16 8.93
CA ALA A 52 4.44 -13.90 8.88
C ALA A 52 2.96 -14.12 8.52
N TYR A 53 2.68 -15.09 7.63
CA TYR A 53 1.32 -15.47 7.28
C TYR A 53 0.47 -15.90 8.50
N HIS A 54 1.06 -16.61 9.45
CA HIS A 54 0.34 -17.19 10.60
C HIS A 54 0.36 -16.31 11.86
N TYR A 55 1.39 -15.48 12.05
CA TYR A 55 1.59 -14.77 13.33
C TYR A 55 1.11 -13.31 13.32
N TYR A 56 1.10 -12.64 12.18
CA TYR A 56 0.58 -11.27 12.10
C TYR A 56 -0.93 -11.26 11.91
N ASP A 57 -1.64 -10.44 12.67
CA ASP A 57 -3.05 -10.15 12.44
C ASP A 57 -3.23 -8.76 11.83
N PHE A 58 -3.50 -8.75 10.52
CA PHE A 58 -3.77 -7.54 9.75
C PHE A 58 -5.11 -7.63 8.99
N TYR A 59 -6.04 -8.48 9.44
CA TYR A 59 -7.31 -8.65 8.74
C TYR A 59 -8.12 -7.34 8.73
N ASP A 60 -8.32 -6.74 9.90
CA ASP A 60 -9.08 -5.50 10.05
C ASP A 60 -8.39 -4.34 9.32
N LEU A 61 -7.07 -4.25 9.43
CA LEU A 61 -6.29 -3.22 8.76
C LEU A 61 -6.36 -3.33 7.22
N ALA A 62 -6.27 -4.55 6.69
CA ALA A 62 -6.44 -4.79 5.25
C ALA A 62 -7.84 -4.35 4.79
N GLN A 63 -8.88 -4.65 5.58
CA GLN A 63 -10.24 -4.24 5.26
C GLN A 63 -10.42 -2.72 5.27
N ILE A 64 -9.81 -2.03 6.24
CA ILE A 64 -9.83 -0.57 6.34
C ILE A 64 -9.16 0.07 5.12
N ILE A 65 -7.93 -0.35 4.78
CA ILE A 65 -7.19 0.16 3.63
C ILE A 65 -7.96 -0.10 2.33
N ARG A 66 -8.50 -1.32 2.18
CA ARG A 66 -9.35 -1.67 1.04
C ARG A 66 -10.55 -0.74 0.94
N ASN A 67 -11.29 -0.53 2.01
CA ASN A 67 -12.49 0.32 2.00
C ASN A 67 -12.18 1.77 1.66
N LYS A 68 -11.04 2.30 2.11
CA LYS A 68 -10.60 3.67 1.77
C LYS A 68 -10.23 3.83 0.30
N LEU A 69 -9.77 2.76 -0.36
CA LEU A 69 -9.26 2.81 -1.73
C LEU A 69 -10.20 2.15 -2.76
N ILE A 70 -11.26 1.45 -2.34
CA ILE A 70 -12.09 0.64 -3.26
C ILE A 70 -12.87 1.47 -4.27
N ALA A 71 -13.25 2.71 -3.91
CA ALA A 71 -13.92 3.64 -4.81
C ALA A 71 -13.03 3.99 -6.01
N GLU A 72 -11.74 4.21 -5.76
CA GLU A 72 -10.72 4.62 -6.72
C GLU A 72 -10.27 3.48 -7.63
N VAL A 73 -10.42 2.25 -7.14
CA VAL A 73 -10.06 1.02 -7.84
C VAL A 73 -11.19 0.52 -8.75
N LYS A 74 -12.40 1.10 -8.66
CA LYS A 74 -13.60 0.60 -9.36
C LYS A 74 -13.43 0.58 -10.87
N ASP A 75 -12.74 1.57 -11.42
CA ASP A 75 -12.48 1.73 -12.86
C ASP A 75 -11.00 1.45 -13.23
N TRP A 76 -10.22 0.89 -12.30
CA TRP A 76 -8.83 0.57 -12.58
C TRP A 76 -8.78 -0.62 -13.55
N PRO A 77 -8.09 -0.51 -14.70
CA PRO A 77 -7.94 -1.65 -15.60
C PRO A 77 -7.29 -2.80 -14.83
N GLU A 78 -7.67 -4.04 -15.14
CA GLU A 78 -7.00 -5.27 -14.69
C GLU A 78 -5.57 -5.31 -15.26
N LYS A 79 -4.72 -4.35 -14.91
CA LYS A 79 -3.32 -4.36 -15.27
C LYS A 79 -2.69 -5.48 -14.44
N ARG A 80 -2.12 -6.43 -15.17
CA ARG A 80 -1.27 -7.52 -14.65
C ARG A 80 -0.45 -7.01 -13.48
N VAL A 81 -0.48 -7.77 -12.38
CA VAL A 81 0.42 -7.62 -11.23
C VAL A 81 1.79 -7.22 -11.74
N VAL A 82 2.17 -5.98 -11.46
CA VAL A 82 3.43 -5.45 -11.99
C VAL A 82 4.57 -6.23 -11.34
N PRO A 83 5.54 -6.78 -12.10
CA PRO A 83 6.66 -7.56 -11.56
C PRO A 83 7.40 -6.84 -10.42
N GLU A 84 7.39 -5.50 -10.48
CA GLU A 84 7.99 -4.61 -9.50
C GLU A 84 7.40 -4.73 -8.08
N LEU A 85 6.20 -5.31 -7.89
CA LEU A 85 5.59 -5.55 -6.57
C LEU A 85 6.39 -6.50 -5.68
N ASN A 86 7.27 -7.31 -6.26
CA ASN A 86 8.14 -8.23 -5.53
C ASN A 86 9.56 -7.67 -5.33
N SER A 87 9.87 -6.51 -5.92
CA SER A 87 11.18 -5.87 -5.89
C SER A 87 11.11 -4.43 -5.39
N ILE A 88 10.10 -4.09 -4.57
CA ILE A 88 10.05 -2.80 -3.89
C ILE A 88 11.16 -2.78 -2.84
N ASP A 89 12.35 -2.43 -3.32
CA ASP A 89 13.50 -2.10 -2.51
C ASP A 89 13.46 -0.59 -2.25
N THR A 90 13.22 -0.24 -0.99
CA THR A 90 12.94 1.14 -0.55
C THR A 90 14.17 2.03 -0.44
N GLU A 91 15.34 1.55 -0.85
CA GLU A 91 16.53 2.41 -0.94
C GLU A 91 16.48 3.35 -2.15
N ALA A 92 15.71 3.01 -3.19
CA ALA A 92 15.41 3.94 -4.26
C ALA A 92 14.25 4.86 -3.83
N GLY A 93 14.41 6.18 -3.95
CA GLY A 93 13.32 7.14 -3.75
C GLY A 93 12.33 7.08 -4.90
N TRP A 94 11.38 6.13 -4.86
CA TRP A 94 10.35 6.03 -5.90
C TRP A 94 9.48 7.31 -5.90
N PRO A 95 9.09 7.83 -7.08
CA PRO A 95 8.19 8.96 -7.18
C PRO A 95 6.84 8.68 -6.52
N MET A 96 6.23 9.70 -5.90
CA MET A 96 4.94 9.61 -5.22
C MET A 96 3.85 8.96 -6.10
N PHE A 97 3.71 9.41 -7.35
CA PHE A 97 2.70 8.86 -8.27
C PHE A 97 2.84 7.35 -8.48
N ARG A 98 4.08 6.84 -8.50
CA ARG A 98 4.36 5.42 -8.67
C ARG A 98 3.99 4.63 -7.41
N LEU A 99 4.23 5.20 -6.23
CA LEU A 99 3.83 4.60 -4.96
C LEU A 99 2.29 4.51 -4.85
N CYS A 100 1.57 5.57 -5.25
CA CYS A 100 0.12 5.58 -5.32
C CYS A 100 -0.42 4.52 -6.31
N ASP A 101 0.14 4.46 -7.53
CA ASP A 101 -0.23 3.48 -8.56
C ASP A 101 -0.06 2.03 -8.06
N ILE A 102 1.08 1.73 -7.45
CA ILE A 102 1.35 0.40 -6.86
C ILE A 102 0.31 0.06 -5.78
N LEU A 103 -0.01 1.01 -4.89
CA LEU A 103 -0.96 0.78 -3.81
C LEU A 103 -2.37 0.45 -4.35
N LEU A 104 -2.83 1.22 -5.35
CA LEU A 104 -4.12 0.97 -6.01
C LEU A 104 -4.13 -0.37 -6.74
N GLN A 105 -3.02 -0.78 -7.37
CA GLN A 105 -2.91 -2.10 -7.98
C GLN A 105 -3.00 -3.23 -6.96
N VAL A 106 -2.37 -3.11 -5.79
CA VAL A 106 -2.48 -4.13 -4.73
C VAL A 106 -3.94 -4.30 -4.30
N VAL A 107 -4.66 -3.20 -4.07
CA VAL A 107 -6.07 -3.23 -3.70
C VAL A 107 -6.93 -3.78 -4.85
N SER A 108 -6.59 -3.46 -6.10
CA SER A 108 -7.25 -4.01 -7.29
C SER A 108 -7.14 -5.53 -7.37
N VAL A 109 -5.93 -6.07 -7.17
CA VAL A 109 -5.69 -7.51 -7.18
C VAL A 109 -6.43 -8.21 -6.03
N ASP A 110 -6.51 -7.59 -4.85
CA ASP A 110 -7.23 -8.15 -3.69
C ASP A 110 -8.74 -8.34 -3.92
N ARG A 111 -9.33 -7.58 -4.86
CA ARG A 111 -10.73 -7.77 -5.27
C ARG A 111 -10.99 -9.16 -5.86
N TYR A 112 -9.98 -9.75 -6.50
CA TYR A 112 -10.07 -11.05 -7.20
C TYR A 112 -9.30 -12.16 -6.48
N ASN A 113 -8.25 -11.81 -5.74
CA ASN A 113 -7.45 -12.71 -4.93
C ASN A 113 -7.52 -12.26 -3.47
N HIS A 114 -8.58 -12.69 -2.78
CA HIS A 114 -8.81 -12.32 -1.39
C HIS A 114 -7.61 -12.70 -0.51
N GLY A 115 -7.08 -11.71 0.21
CA GLY A 115 -5.91 -11.88 1.07
C GLY A 115 -4.60 -11.45 0.39
N PHE A 116 -4.62 -11.01 -0.87
CA PHE A 116 -3.44 -10.45 -1.53
C PHE A 116 -2.96 -9.17 -0.83
N LEU A 117 -3.86 -8.26 -0.47
CA LEU A 117 -3.52 -7.05 0.27
C LEU A 117 -2.96 -7.43 1.66
N GLN A 118 -3.61 -8.36 2.35
CA GLN A 118 -3.13 -8.83 3.65
C GLN A 118 -1.72 -9.43 3.55
N LYS A 119 -1.46 -10.24 2.51
CA LYS A 119 -0.14 -10.78 2.23
C LYS A 119 0.90 -9.68 2.02
N LYS A 120 0.54 -8.62 1.29
CA LYS A 120 1.39 -7.44 1.05
C LYS A 120 1.57 -6.52 2.26
N ILE A 121 0.68 -6.58 3.24
CA ILE A 121 0.92 -5.96 4.53
C ILE A 121 1.93 -6.83 5.30
N LYS A 122 1.69 -8.14 5.39
CA LYS A 122 2.52 -9.09 6.14
C LYS A 122 3.97 -9.20 5.66
N ASP A 123 4.23 -9.02 4.37
CA ASP A 123 5.59 -8.96 3.80
C ASP A 123 6.24 -7.56 3.89
N LYS A 124 5.62 -6.63 4.63
CA LYS A 124 6.02 -5.24 4.84
C LYS A 124 5.98 -4.38 3.56
N THR A 125 5.46 -4.86 2.43
CA THR A 125 5.35 -4.08 1.19
C THR A 125 4.47 -2.84 1.36
N ILE A 126 3.30 -2.95 1.97
CA ILE A 126 2.42 -1.77 2.19
C ILE A 126 3.08 -0.76 3.12
N LEU A 127 3.69 -1.21 4.22
CA LEU A 127 4.42 -0.32 5.14
C LEU A 127 5.50 0.49 4.42
N LYS A 128 6.27 -0.19 3.55
CA LYS A 128 7.30 0.44 2.71
C LYS A 128 6.72 1.52 1.78
N ILE A 129 5.60 1.24 1.12
CA ILE A 129 4.91 2.19 0.25
C ILE A 129 4.45 3.42 1.04
N LEU A 130 3.78 3.21 2.19
CA LEU A 130 3.27 4.30 3.02
C LEU A 130 4.40 5.19 3.57
N LYS A 131 5.53 4.61 3.97
CA LYS A 131 6.73 5.39 4.37
C LYS A 131 7.31 6.20 3.21
N GLY A 132 7.29 5.65 1.99
CA GLY A 132 7.67 6.39 0.79
C GLY A 132 6.75 7.61 0.56
N LEU A 133 5.43 7.40 0.64
CA LEU A 133 4.43 8.46 0.52
C LEU A 133 4.61 9.54 1.60
N GLN A 134 4.81 9.13 2.86
CA GLN A 134 5.06 10.05 3.97
C GLN A 134 6.24 10.99 3.70
N ARG A 135 7.31 10.49 3.07
CA ARG A 135 8.47 11.32 2.68
C ARG A 135 8.15 12.27 1.54
N SER A 136 7.28 11.87 0.61
CA SER A 136 6.87 12.71 -0.52
C SER A 136 5.93 13.87 -0.14
N PHE A 137 5.21 13.75 0.99
CA PHE A 137 4.36 14.83 1.52
C PHE A 137 5.10 15.86 2.38
N ARG A 138 6.39 15.64 2.66
CA ARG A 138 7.24 16.56 3.44
C ARG A 138 8.04 17.46 2.52
#